data_AF-A0A165GZT7-F1
#
_entry.id   AF-A0A165GZT7-F1
#
_cell.length_a   1.000
_cell.length_b   1.000
_cell.length_c   1.000
_cell.angle_alpha   90.00
_cell.angle_beta   90.00
_cell.angle_gamma   90.00
#
_symmetry.space_group_name_H-M   'P 1'
#
loop_
_entity.id
_entity.type
_entity.pdbx_description
1 polymer ?
#
loop_
_entity_poly.entity_id
_entity_poly.type
_entity_poly.pdbx_seq_one_letter_code
_entity_poly.pdbx_strand_id
1 'polypeptide(L)'
;MQSQTTAPIDPSALRVLVTGFGPFGPITVNPSWLAVKPLHNTTVHTLGAFPKPIHITSLEVATSYATVLSLVHPPSARTSISGGYDFILHVGVANPGNMRTELCGRKHGGQPALLFLHIPPIGEPLSTEEATEALRRIVSWVCGQEDKA
;
A
#
# COMPACT_ATOMS: atom_id res chain seq x y z
N MET A 1 28.45 -0.24 2.38
CA MET A 1 27.17 0.06 3.05
C MET A 1 26.78 1.48 2.66
N GLN A 2 25.94 1.65 1.64
CA GLN A 2 25.49 2.99 1.25
C GLN A 2 24.31 3.37 2.14
N SER A 3 24.54 4.32 3.04
CA SER A 3 23.51 4.96 3.84
C SER A 3 22.59 5.73 2.89
N GLN A 4 21.37 5.25 2.66
CA GLN A 4 20.35 6.02 1.96
C GLN A 4 19.92 7.15 2.90
N THR A 5 20.35 8.37 2.61
CA THR A 5 19.84 9.57 3.26
C THR A 5 18.43 9.83 2.72
N THR A 6 17.42 9.27 3.39
CA THR A 6 16.02 9.57 3.08
C THR A 6 15.80 11.06 3.37
N ALA A 7 15.42 11.84 2.35
CA ALA A 7 15.03 13.24 2.55
C ALA A 7 13.93 13.31 3.64
N PRO A 8 13.91 14.37 4.46
CA PRO A 8 12.89 14.52 5.48
C PRO A 8 11.50 14.53 4.83
N ILE A 9 10.62 13.64 5.30
CA ILE A 9 9.23 13.56 4.84
C ILE A 9 8.53 14.87 5.22
N ASP A 10 7.80 15.45 4.27
CA ASP A 10 6.98 16.64 4.51
C ASP A 10 6.01 16.38 5.70
N PRO A 11 6.07 17.16 6.79
CA PRO A 11 5.19 16.96 7.94
C PRO A 11 3.69 17.07 7.64
N SER A 12 3.32 17.72 6.54
CA SER A 12 1.95 17.85 6.07
C SER A 12 1.49 16.70 5.15
N ALA A 13 2.40 15.81 4.78
CA ALA A 13 2.08 14.70 3.89
C ALA A 13 1.23 13.64 4.59
N LEU A 14 0.20 13.19 3.88
CA LEU A 14 -0.54 11.98 4.25
C LEU A 14 0.42 10.79 4.18
N ARG A 15 0.43 9.96 5.22
CA ARG A 15 1.30 8.79 5.31
C ARG A 15 0.52 7.56 4.89
N VAL A 16 0.96 6.92 3.81
CA VAL A 16 0.30 5.73 3.26
C VAL A 16 1.23 4.53 3.35
N LEU A 17 0.75 3.46 3.99
CA LEU A 17 1.40 2.17 3.98
C LEU A 17 0.82 1.32 2.84
N VAL A 18 1.68 0.88 1.92
CA VAL A 18 1.30 -0.08 0.89
C VAL A 18 2.02 -1.39 1.18
N THR A 19 1.28 -2.48 1.30
CA THR A 19 1.86 -3.79 1.60
C THR A 19 1.68 -4.73 0.41
N GLY A 20 2.69 -5.55 0.16
CA GLY A 20 2.64 -6.65 -0.80
C GLY A 20 3.26 -7.89 -0.16
N PHE A 21 2.95 -9.07 -0.67
CA PHE A 21 3.47 -10.31 -0.10
C PHE A 21 4.80 -10.70 -0.71
N GLY A 22 5.68 -11.26 0.10
CA GLY A 22 6.89 -11.90 -0.37
C GLY A 22 6.66 -13.31 -0.94
N PRO A 23 7.74 -14.05 -1.23
CA PRO A 23 7.71 -15.43 -1.72
C PRO A 23 6.88 -16.37 -0.84
N PHE A 24 6.25 -17.40 -1.42
CA PHE A 24 5.48 -18.43 -0.69
C PHE A 24 5.52 -19.78 -1.40
N GLY A 25 5.88 -20.85 -0.66
CA GLY A 25 5.94 -22.19 -1.23
C GLY A 25 6.80 -22.23 -2.50
N PRO A 26 6.25 -22.63 -3.67
CA PRO A 26 6.98 -22.63 -4.94
C PRO A 26 7.09 -21.25 -5.60
N ILE A 27 6.38 -20.23 -5.12
CA ILE A 27 6.39 -18.87 -5.66
C ILE A 27 7.62 -18.14 -5.11
N THR A 28 8.67 -18.03 -5.93
CA THR A 28 9.93 -17.36 -5.56
C THR A 28 9.87 -15.85 -5.73
N VAL A 29 8.93 -15.35 -6.53
CA VAL A 29 8.70 -13.93 -6.78
C VAL A 29 7.19 -13.70 -6.79
N ASN A 30 6.73 -12.84 -5.89
CA ASN A 30 5.30 -12.56 -5.75
C ASN A 30 4.94 -11.27 -6.50
N PRO A 31 3.98 -11.32 -7.44
CA PRO A 31 3.53 -10.16 -8.19
C PRO A 31 3.17 -8.94 -7.34
N SER A 32 2.53 -9.16 -6.18
CA SER A 32 2.11 -8.05 -5.31
C SER A 32 3.31 -7.26 -4.79
N TRP A 33 4.40 -7.93 -4.42
CA TRP A 33 5.63 -7.25 -4.02
C TRP A 33 6.28 -6.49 -5.17
N LEU A 34 6.32 -7.09 -6.37
CA LEU A 34 6.87 -6.43 -7.54
C LEU A 34 6.13 -5.14 -7.91
N ALA A 35 4.80 -5.11 -7.74
CA ALA A 35 3.99 -3.92 -8.02
C ALA A 35 4.12 -2.82 -6.95
N VAL A 36 4.31 -3.17 -5.67
CA VAL A 36 4.37 -2.16 -4.59
C VAL A 36 5.79 -1.67 -4.30
N LYS A 37 6.82 -2.48 -4.55
CA LYS A 37 8.22 -2.15 -4.26
C LYS A 37 8.68 -0.83 -4.90
N PRO A 38 8.36 -0.52 -6.17
CA PRO A 38 8.75 0.75 -6.80
C PRO A 38 8.11 2.00 -6.17
N LEU A 39 7.03 1.84 -5.40
CA LEU A 39 6.36 2.95 -4.73
C LEU A 39 7.05 3.38 -3.43
N HIS A 40 8.01 2.60 -2.92
CA HIS A 40 8.65 2.87 -1.63
C HIS A 40 9.42 4.20 -1.64
N ASN A 41 9.20 5.03 -0.61
CA ASN A 41 9.79 6.37 -0.47
C ASN A 41 9.45 7.32 -1.62
N THR A 42 8.36 7.08 -2.33
CA THR A 42 7.86 8.02 -3.34
C THR A 42 6.88 9.01 -2.71
N THR A 43 6.84 10.21 -3.27
CA THR A 43 5.82 11.21 -2.93
C THR A 43 4.89 11.40 -4.11
N VAL A 44 3.59 11.27 -3.88
CA VAL A 44 2.53 11.57 -4.84
C VAL A 44 1.62 12.63 -4.27
N HIS A 45 0.61 13.05 -5.03
CA HIS A 45 -0.31 14.10 -4.56
C HIS A 45 -1.76 13.62 -4.69
N THR A 46 -2.65 14.12 -3.82
CA THR A 46 -4.09 13.91 -3.98
C THR A 46 -4.58 14.50 -5.30
N LEU A 47 -5.65 13.94 -5.84
CA LEU A 47 -6.34 14.54 -6.98
C LEU A 47 -7.28 15.66 -6.50
N GLY A 48 -7.26 16.82 -7.15
CA GLY A 48 -8.17 17.92 -6.83
C GLY A 48 -7.57 19.30 -7.08
N ALA A 49 -8.36 20.34 -6.75
CA ALA A 49 -7.95 21.74 -6.89
C ALA A 49 -6.82 22.16 -5.93
N PHE A 50 -6.69 21.44 -4.80
CA PHE A 50 -5.66 21.67 -3.79
C PHE A 50 -4.93 20.36 -3.48
N PRO A 51 -3.94 19.96 -4.30
CA PRO A 51 -3.21 18.71 -4.11
C PRO A 51 -2.44 18.72 -2.78
N LYS A 52 -2.67 17.71 -1.94
CA LYS A 52 -1.90 17.46 -0.71
C LYS A 52 -0.82 16.42 -0.99
N PRO A 53 0.39 16.56 -0.43
CA PRO A 53 1.43 15.54 -0.58
C PRO A 53 1.03 14.24 0.12
N ILE A 54 1.43 13.12 -0.45
CA ILE A 54 1.22 11.77 0.06
C ILE A 54 2.56 11.05 0.01
N HIS A 55 3.08 10.64 1.16
CA HIS A 55 4.27 9.83 1.26
C HIS A 55 3.92 8.34 1.32
N ILE A 56 4.45 7.56 0.39
CA ILE A 56 4.20 6.12 0.31
C ILE A 56 5.36 5.34 0.92
N THR A 57 5.05 4.50 1.91
CA THR A 57 5.96 3.49 2.44
C THR A 57 5.49 2.11 1.99
N SER A 58 6.30 1.40 1.20
CA SER A 58 6.01 0.01 0.84
C SER A 58 6.64 -0.97 1.82
N LEU A 59 5.92 -2.04 2.18
CA LEU A 59 6.40 -3.11 3.07
C LEU A 59 6.11 -4.50 2.47
N GLU A 60 7.15 -5.33 2.40
CA GLU A 60 7.03 -6.74 2.03
C GLU A 60 6.58 -7.56 3.25
N VAL A 61 5.48 -8.27 3.09
CA VAL A 61 4.88 -9.12 4.13
C VAL A 61 5.28 -10.56 3.88
N ALA A 62 5.93 -11.19 4.85
CA ALA A 62 6.19 -12.62 4.81
C ALA A 62 4.87 -13.41 4.85
N THR A 63 4.75 -14.42 3.99
CA THR A 63 3.60 -15.34 3.88
C THR A 63 3.67 -16.46 4.93
N SER A 64 4.16 -16.15 6.12
CA SER A 64 4.12 -17.07 7.27
C SER A 64 2.82 -16.88 8.04
N TYR A 65 2.25 -17.96 8.58
CA TYR A 65 1.03 -17.89 9.38
C TYR A 65 1.19 -16.93 10.58
N ALA A 66 2.37 -16.88 11.19
CA ALA A 66 2.70 -15.95 12.27
C ALA A 66 2.69 -14.49 11.81
N THR A 67 3.21 -14.19 10.62
CA THR A 67 3.23 -12.82 10.07
C THR A 67 1.83 -12.37 9.67
N VAL A 68 1.04 -13.23 9.03
CA VAL A 68 -0.35 -12.93 8.66
C VAL A 68 -1.19 -12.70 9.93
N LEU A 69 -1.06 -13.55 10.94
CA LEU A 69 -1.72 -13.34 12.24
C LEU A 69 -1.29 -12.02 12.88
N SER A 70 -0.03 -11.61 12.78
CA SER A 70 0.44 -10.34 13.36
C SER A 70 -0.08 -9.09 12.62
N LEU A 71 -0.45 -9.22 11.35
CA LEU A 71 -1.05 -8.14 10.55
C LEU A 71 -2.57 -8.06 10.72
N VAL A 72 -3.22 -9.22 10.87
CA VAL A 72 -4.67 -9.32 11.08
C VAL A 72 -5.02 -9.00 12.55
N HIS A 73 -4.12 -9.24 13.51
CA HIS A 73 -4.32 -8.83 14.89
C HIS A 73 -3.91 -7.36 15.10
N PRO A 74 -4.89 -6.47 15.37
CA PRO A 74 -4.76 -5.04 15.16
C PRO A 74 -3.78 -4.23 16.04
N PRO A 75 -3.15 -4.68 17.15
CA PRO A 75 -2.29 -3.78 17.93
C PRO A 75 -0.82 -3.71 17.46
N SER A 76 -0.19 -4.83 17.12
CA SER A 76 1.28 -4.89 17.06
C SER A 76 1.88 -4.30 15.77
N ALA A 77 1.23 -4.48 14.62
CA ALA A 77 1.61 -3.78 13.37
C ALA A 77 1.34 -2.26 13.45
N ARG A 78 0.48 -1.81 14.38
CA ARG A 78 0.19 -0.39 14.63
C ARG A 78 1.18 0.28 15.57
N THR A 79 1.91 -0.49 16.39
CA THR A 79 2.71 0.04 17.51
C THR A 79 4.18 0.31 17.15
N SER A 80 4.74 -0.33 16.12
CA SER A 80 6.17 -0.20 15.77
C SER A 80 6.51 0.97 14.84
N ILE A 81 5.57 1.88 14.57
CA ILE A 81 5.73 2.94 13.57
C ILE A 81 5.30 4.26 14.20
N SER A 82 6.21 4.85 14.98
CA SER A 82 6.02 6.12 15.67
C SER A 82 5.59 7.20 14.66
N GLY A 83 4.30 7.53 14.65
CA GLY A 83 3.69 8.57 13.82
C GLY A 83 2.45 8.18 13.03
N GLY A 84 2.02 6.91 13.05
CA GLY A 84 0.76 6.44 12.44
C GLY A 84 0.72 6.55 10.90
N TYR A 85 -0.14 5.77 10.26
CA TYR A 85 -0.49 5.94 8.84
C TYR A 85 -1.93 6.44 8.76
N ASP A 86 -2.22 7.28 7.77
CA ASP A 86 -3.56 7.78 7.48
C ASP A 86 -4.38 6.74 6.69
N PHE A 87 -3.70 5.97 5.85
CA PHE A 87 -4.29 4.94 5.00
C PHE A 87 -3.35 3.75 4.81
N ILE A 88 -3.94 2.55 4.81
CA ILE A 88 -3.23 1.28 4.56
C ILE A 88 -3.87 0.61 3.34
N LEU A 89 -3.04 0.28 2.35
CA LEU A 89 -3.40 -0.49 1.18
C LEU A 89 -2.71 -1.85 1.22
N HIS A 90 -3.48 -2.92 1.30
CA HIS A 90 -2.98 -4.29 1.26
C HIS A 90 -3.16 -4.88 -0.13
N VAL A 91 -2.06 -5.24 -0.78
CA VAL A 91 -2.05 -5.77 -2.15
C VAL A 91 -1.78 -7.27 -2.11
N GLY A 92 -2.75 -8.05 -2.56
CA GLY A 92 -2.66 -9.50 -2.73
C GLY A 92 -2.66 -9.90 -4.21
N VAL A 93 -2.28 -11.14 -4.49
CA VAL A 93 -2.41 -11.74 -5.83
C VAL A 93 -3.66 -12.60 -5.84
N ALA A 94 -4.48 -12.48 -6.88
CA ALA A 94 -5.66 -13.33 -7.09
C ALA A 94 -5.58 -14.09 -8.41
N ASN A 95 -6.59 -14.93 -8.64
CA ASN A 95 -6.78 -15.62 -9.92
C ASN A 95 -6.78 -14.61 -11.09
N PRO A 96 -6.34 -15.02 -12.30
CA PRO A 96 -6.35 -14.17 -13.49
C PRO A 96 -7.68 -13.45 -13.71
N GLY A 97 -7.61 -12.18 -14.11
CA GLY A 97 -8.79 -11.34 -14.35
C GLY A 97 -8.52 -9.86 -14.02
N ASN A 98 -9.60 -9.08 -13.88
CA ASN A 98 -9.49 -7.66 -13.55
C ASN A 98 -9.03 -7.46 -12.09
N MET A 99 -8.39 -6.31 -11.84
CA MET A 99 -8.08 -5.84 -10.48
C MET A 99 -9.36 -5.74 -9.65
N ARG A 100 -9.36 -6.28 -8.42
CA ARG A 100 -10.52 -6.27 -7.52
C ARG A 100 -10.22 -5.45 -6.27
N THR A 101 -11.12 -4.54 -5.92
CA THR A 101 -11.07 -3.78 -4.68
C THR A 101 -12.02 -4.39 -3.66
N GLU A 102 -11.53 -4.60 -2.44
CA GLU A 102 -12.30 -5.03 -1.28
C GLU A 102 -12.18 -3.93 -0.22
N LEU A 103 -13.20 -3.07 -0.12
CA LEU A 103 -13.20 -1.99 0.86
C LEU A 103 -13.37 -2.57 2.26
N CYS A 104 -12.36 -2.40 3.12
CA CYS A 104 -12.40 -2.90 4.49
C CYS A 104 -12.20 -1.76 5.48
N GLY A 105 -13.26 -1.03 5.78
CA GLY A 105 -13.31 -0.10 6.91
C GLY A 105 -13.07 1.38 6.55
N ARG A 106 -13.99 2.21 7.03
CA ARG A 106 -13.89 3.68 6.99
C ARG A 106 -13.21 4.17 8.28
N LYS A 107 -12.44 5.26 8.21
CA LYS A 107 -11.83 5.93 9.36
C LYS A 107 -12.88 6.18 10.45
N HIS A 108 -12.77 5.50 11.58
CA HIS A 108 -13.57 5.75 12.79
C HIS A 108 -12.63 5.78 13.99
N GLY A 109 -12.69 6.85 14.79
CA GLY A 109 -11.90 6.96 16.03
C GLY A 109 -10.38 6.96 15.86
N GLY A 110 -9.83 7.67 14.86
CA GLY A 110 -8.38 7.81 14.66
C GLY A 110 -7.68 6.61 14.04
N GLN A 111 -8.44 5.62 13.53
CA GLN A 111 -7.89 4.45 12.84
C GLN A 111 -7.65 4.73 11.35
N PRO A 112 -6.59 4.18 10.74
CA PRO A 112 -6.38 4.28 9.31
C PRO A 112 -7.53 3.65 8.54
N ALA A 113 -7.88 4.23 7.39
CA ALA A 113 -8.70 3.53 6.41
C ALA A 113 -7.90 2.33 5.84
N LEU A 114 -8.56 1.21 5.60
CA LEU A 114 -7.93 -0.01 5.09
C LEU A 114 -8.61 -0.46 3.78
N LEU A 115 -7.80 -0.69 2.75
CA LEU A 115 -8.26 -1.21 1.48
C LEU A 115 -7.48 -2.49 1.17
N PHE A 116 -8.20 -3.56 0.82
CA PHE A 116 -7.60 -4.74 0.21
C PHE A 116 -7.77 -4.64 -1.30
N LEU A 117 -6.71 -4.97 -2.02
CA LEU A 117 -6.69 -4.91 -3.47
C LEU A 117 -5.99 -6.14 -4.02
N HIS A 118 -6.65 -6.82 -4.95
CA HIS A 118 -6.10 -7.96 -5.66
C HIS A 118 -5.59 -7.54 -7.04
N ILE A 119 -4.32 -7.83 -7.33
CA ILE A 119 -3.76 -7.72 -8.66
C ILE A 119 -3.74 -9.08 -9.36
N PRO A 120 -3.90 -9.13 -10.70
CA PRO A 120 -3.71 -10.36 -11.45
C PRO A 120 -2.23 -10.81 -11.46
N PRO A 121 -1.95 -12.05 -11.91
CA PRO A 121 -0.59 -12.48 -12.20
C PRO A 121 0.09 -11.58 -13.23
N ILE A 122 1.42 -11.45 -13.14
CA ILE A 122 2.21 -10.64 -14.07
C ILE A 122 2.25 -11.29 -15.45
N GLY A 123 2.09 -10.48 -16.48
CA GLY A 123 2.24 -10.86 -17.87
C GLY A 123 0.93 -10.83 -18.63
N GLU A 124 -0.20 -11.16 -17.99
CA GLU A 124 -1.54 -11.05 -18.56
C GLU A 124 -2.60 -10.91 -17.44
N PRO A 125 -3.51 -9.91 -17.46
CA PRO A 125 -3.71 -8.87 -18.47
C PRO A 125 -2.91 -7.57 -18.24
N LEU A 126 -2.14 -7.46 -17.14
CA LEU A 126 -1.39 -6.25 -16.79
C LEU A 126 0.10 -6.54 -16.60
N SER A 127 0.94 -5.62 -17.05
CA SER A 127 2.35 -5.55 -16.69
C SER A 127 2.55 -5.08 -15.24
N THR A 128 3.77 -5.26 -14.71
CA THR A 128 4.12 -4.79 -13.36
C THR A 128 4.05 -3.26 -13.29
N GLU A 129 4.45 -2.59 -14.37
CA GLU A 129 4.46 -1.14 -14.51
C GLU A 129 3.04 -0.58 -14.50
N GLU A 130 2.12 -1.20 -15.24
CA GLU A 130 0.71 -0.82 -15.24
C GLU A 130 0.04 -1.06 -13.89
N ALA A 131 0.35 -2.16 -13.22
CA ALA A 131 -0.12 -2.41 -11.86
C ALA A 131 0.41 -1.35 -10.87
N THR A 132 1.69 -1.01 -10.97
CA THR A 132 2.33 0.02 -10.14
C THR A 132 1.67 1.39 -10.34
N GLU A 133 1.45 1.80 -11.60
CA GLU A 133 0.81 3.07 -11.92
C GLU A 133 -0.68 3.10 -11.51
N ALA A 134 -1.38 1.97 -11.64
CA ALA A 134 -2.75 1.85 -11.14
C ALA A 134 -2.80 2.04 -9.60
N LEU A 135 -1.91 1.37 -8.86
CA LEU A 135 -1.80 1.54 -7.41
C LEU A 135 -1.51 2.99 -7.01
N ARG A 136 -0.60 3.64 -7.73
CA ARG A 136 -0.27 5.07 -7.55
C ARG A 136 -1.49 5.96 -7.68
N ARG A 137 -2.29 5.76 -8.74
CA ARG A 137 -3.53 6.52 -9.00
C ARG A 137 -4.61 6.25 -7.96
N ILE A 138 -4.75 5.01 -7.51
CA ILE A 138 -5.72 4.64 -6.47
C ILE A 138 -5.37 5.36 -5.16
N VAL A 139 -4.10 5.37 -4.75
CA VAL A 139 -3.65 6.10 -3.55
C VAL A 139 -3.98 7.60 -3.66
N SER A 140 -3.61 8.23 -4.77
CA SER A 140 -3.93 9.65 -5.05
C SER A 140 -5.42 9.95 -5.03
N TRP A 141 -6.25 9.06 -5.58
CA TRP A 141 -7.70 9.24 -5.64
C TRP A 141 -8.36 9.04 -4.28
N VAL A 142 -8.05 7.94 -3.57
CA VAL A 142 -8.63 7.61 -2.26
C VAL A 142 -8.32 8.72 -1.24
N CYS A 143 -7.06 9.15 -1.18
CA CYS A 143 -6.65 10.20 -0.25
C CYS A 143 -7.27 11.57 -0.57
N GLY A 144 -7.70 11.80 -1.82
CA GLY A 144 -8.40 13.03 -2.22
C GLY A 144 -9.91 13.05 -1.91
N GLN A 145 -10.51 11.90 -1.56
CA GLN A 145 -11.95 11.83 -1.25
C GLN A 145 -12.28 12.30 0.17
N GLU A 146 -11.31 12.43 1.07
CA GLU A 146 -11.54 12.84 2.47
C GLU A 146 -11.91 14.34 2.61
N ASP A 147 -11.66 15.16 1.58
CA ASP A 147 -11.97 16.61 1.59
C ASP A 147 -13.43 16.94 1.18
N LYS A 148 -14.28 15.95 0.89
CA LYS A 148 -15.67 16.13 0.41
C LYS A 148 -16.77 15.73 1.41
N ALA A 149 -16.45 15.54 2.69
CA ALA A 149 -17.43 15.19 3.73
C ALA A 149 -17.94 16.43 4.49
#